data_AF-A0A7C2DCS3-F1
#
_entry.id   AF-A0A7C2DCS3-F1
#
_cell.length_a   1.000
_cell.length_b   1.000
_cell.length_c   1.000
_cell.angle_alpha   90.00
_cell.angle_beta   90.00
_cell.angle_gamma   90.00
#
_symmetry.space_group_name_H-M   'P 1'
#
loop_
_entity.id
_entity.type
_entity.pdbx_description
1 polymer ?
#
loop_
_entity_poly.entity_id
_entity_poly.type
_entity_poly.pdbx_seq_one_letter_code
_entity_poly.pdbx_strand_id
1 'polypeptide(L)' 'MAYLLDADVFISAKDLHYGFDFCPAFWDWLVQEHGAGKVFSIERVYDQLRAGNDQLARWWSSPLSWAVELYATSVWS' A
#
# COMPACT_ATOMS: atom_id res chain seq x y z
N MET A 1 -15.65 -0.60 10.87
CA MET A 1 -14.88 -1.86 10.98
C MET A 1 -13.60 -1.66 10.18
N ALA A 2 -12.45 -2.06 10.71
CA ALA A 2 -11.16 -1.91 10.05
C ALA A 2 -10.66 -3.26 9.53
N TYR A 3 -9.96 -3.23 8.39
CA TYR A 3 -9.40 -4.38 7.70
C TYR A 3 -7.88 -4.25 7.62
N LEU A 4 -7.19 -5.36 7.83
CA LEU A 4 -5.74 -5.44 7.69
C LEU A 4 -5.40 -6.23 6.42
N LEU A 5 -4.65 -5.61 5.53
CA LEU A 5 -4.30 -6.14 4.22
C LEU A 5 -2.90 -6.75 4.24
N ASP A 6 -2.76 -7.94 3.68
CA ASP A 6 -1.49 -8.64 3.54
C ASP A 6 -0.81 -8.33 2.19
N ALA A 7 0.48 -8.63 2.07
CA ALA A 7 1.26 -8.43 0.84
C ALA A 7 0.60 -9.09 -0.38
N ASP A 8 0.05 -10.28 -0.22
CA ASP A 8 -0.58 -11.03 -1.31
C ASP A 8 -1.77 -10.30 -1.93
N VAL A 9 -2.50 -9.48 -1.15
CA VAL A 9 -3.62 -8.67 -1.66
C VAL A 9 -3.11 -7.65 -2.69
N PHE A 10 -2.00 -6.98 -2.39
CA PHE A 10 -1.41 -5.97 -3.27
C PHE A 10 -0.76 -6.59 -4.49
N ILE A 11 -0.07 -7.73 -4.32
CA ILE A 11 0.57 -8.46 -5.42
C ILE A 11 -0.49 -8.95 -6.40
N SER A 12 -1.52 -9.64 -5.90
CA SER A 12 -2.62 -10.17 -6.72
C SER A 12 -3.40 -9.05 -7.39
N ALA A 13 -3.62 -7.92 -6.71
CA ALA A 13 -4.28 -6.77 -7.28
C ALA A 13 -3.50 -6.23 -8.49
N LYS A 14 -2.18 -6.00 -8.35
CA LYS A 14 -1.33 -5.56 -9.47
C LYS A 14 -1.34 -6.55 -10.63
N ASP A 15 -1.15 -7.84 -10.35
CA ASP A 15 -0.85 -8.84 -11.39
C ASP A 15 -2.09 -9.35 -12.14
N LEU A 16 -3.29 -9.19 -11.56
CA LEU A 16 -4.52 -9.73 -12.13
C LEU A 16 -5.51 -8.64 -12.57
N HIS A 17 -6.21 -8.04 -11.60
CA HIS A 17 -7.45 -7.30 -11.87
C HIS A 17 -7.27 -5.77 -11.82
N TYR A 18 -6.21 -5.30 -11.17
CA TYR A 18 -6.01 -3.90 -10.82
C TYR A 18 -4.57 -3.45 -11.11
N GLY A 19 -4.03 -3.84 -12.27
CA GLY A 19 -2.77 -3.27 -12.74
C GLY A 19 -2.83 -1.74 -12.75
N PHE A 20 -1.73 -1.07 -12.40
CA PHE A 20 -1.66 0.38 -12.25
C PHE A 20 -2.11 1.14 -13.50
N ASP A 21 -1.82 0.61 -14.69
CA ASP A 21 -2.20 1.21 -15.97
C ASP A 21 -3.64 0.88 -16.40
N PHE A 22 -4.24 -0.14 -15.79
CA PHE A 22 -5.58 -0.62 -16.13
C PHE A 22 -6.66 -0.03 -15.22
N CYS A 23 -6.40 0.04 -13.91
CA CYS A 23 -7.35 0.54 -12.92
C CYS A 23 -6.63 1.34 -11.82
N PRO A 24 -6.17 2.57 -12.12
CA PRO A 24 -5.52 3.43 -11.12
C PRO A 24 -6.46 3.78 -9.95
N ALA A 25 -7.77 3.86 -10.21
CA ALA A 25 -8.77 4.21 -9.22
C ALA A 25 -8.83 3.23 -8.02
N PHE A 26 -8.44 1.96 -8.20
CA PHE A 26 -8.33 1.02 -7.09
C PHE A 26 -7.25 1.45 -6.09
N TRP A 27 -6.10 1.90 -6.59
CA TRP A 27 -4.98 2.35 -5.78
C TRP A 27 -5.29 3.67 -5.07
N ASP A 28 -5.97 4.59 -5.76
CA ASP A 28 -6.47 5.83 -5.14
C ASP A 28 -7.51 5.53 -4.06
N TRP A 29 -8.40 4.56 -4.28
CA TRP A 29 -9.38 4.12 -3.30
C TRP A 29 -8.73 3.53 -2.04
N LEU A 30 -7.66 2.76 -2.18
CA LEU A 30 -6.90 2.25 -1.02
C LEU A 30 -6.36 3.39 -0.14
N VAL A 31 -5.83 4.44 -0.75
CA VAL A 31 -5.33 5.63 -0.03
C VAL A 31 -6.49 6.34 0.70
N GLN A 32 -7.63 6.50 0.04
CA GLN A 32 -8.81 7.15 0.63
C GLN A 32 -9.37 6.35 1.82
N GLU A 33 -9.50 5.04 1.68
CA GLU A 33 -10.05 4.20 2.75
C GLU A 33 -9.08 4.03 3.92
N HIS A 34 -7.76 4.12 3.68
CA HIS A 34 -6.77 4.23 4.74
C HIS A 34 -6.96 5.54 5.50
N GLY A 35 -7.09 6.68 4.81
CA GLY A 35 -7.40 7.97 5.41
C GLY A 35 -8.73 8.00 6.16
N ALA A 36 -9.69 7.15 5.77
CA ALA A 36 -10.96 6.95 6.48
C ALA A 36 -10.86 5.95 7.66
N GLY A 37 -9.67 5.42 7.95
CA GLY A 37 -9.43 4.48 9.05
C GLY A 37 -10.04 3.09 8.84
N LYS A 38 -10.23 2.66 7.60
CA LYS A 38 -10.91 1.41 7.25
C LYS A 38 -9.98 0.31 6.77
N VAL A 39 -8.88 0.65 6.08
CA VAL A 39 -7.91 -0.33 5.60
C VAL A 39 -6.51 0.03 6.09
N PHE A 40 -5.75 -0.97 6.49
CA PHE A 40 -4.40 -0.82 7.02
C PHE A 40 -3.51 -1.97 6.57
N SER A 41 -2.22 -1.89 6.84
CA SER A 41 -1.26 -3.00 6.75
C SER A 41 -0.17 -2.74 7.79
N ILE A 42 0.73 -3.70 7.92
CA ILE A 42 1.80 -3.70 8.92
C ILE A 42 3.13 -3.36 8.27
N GLU A 43 4.06 -2.86 9.08
CA GLU A 43 5.43 -2.53 8.67
C GLU A 43 6.12 -3.68 7.92
N ARG A 44 5.93 -4.92 8.38
CA ARG A 44 6.50 -6.10 7.72
C ARG A 44 6.02 -6.31 6.28
N VAL A 45 4.76 -5.96 5.97
CA VAL A 45 4.22 -6.03 4.61
C VAL A 45 4.82 -4.92 3.76
N TYR A 46 4.98 -3.72 4.33
CA TYR A 46 5.68 -2.62 3.67
C TYR A 46 7.11 -3.03 3.28
N ASP A 47 7.89 -3.58 4.21
CA ASP A 47 9.26 -4.03 3.95
C ASP A 47 9.32 -5.11 2.86
N GLN A 48 8.39 -6.07 2.90
CA GLN A 48 8.27 -7.12 1.90
C GLN A 48 7.99 -6.55 0.50
N LEU A 49 7.03 -5.63 0.38
CA LEU A 49 6.63 -5.07 -0.90
C LEU A 49 7.67 -4.10 -1.46
N ARG A 50 8.35 -3.34 -0.59
CA ARG A 50 9.46 -2.46 -0.98
C ARG A 50 10.72 -3.22 -1.39
N ALA A 51 10.94 -4.43 -0.87
CA ALA A 51 12.05 -5.28 -1.31
C ALA A 51 11.90 -5.81 -2.74
N GLY A 52 10.71 -5.67 -3.35
CA GLY A 52 10.48 -5.96 -4.76
C GLY A 52 11.22 -4.98 -5.69
N ASN A 53 11.24 -5.31 -6.99
CA ASN A 53 11.85 -4.45 -8.03
C ASN A 53 10.87 -4.13 -9.16
N ASP A 54 9.61 -3.83 -8.81
CA ASP A 54 8.54 -3.60 -9.76
C ASP A 54 7.78 -2.29 -9.50
N GLN A 55 6.71 -2.08 -10.26
CA GLN A 55 5.86 -0.88 -10.14
C GLN A 55 5.17 -0.80 -8.77
N LEU A 56 4.87 -1.95 -8.13
CA LEU A 56 4.30 -1.99 -6.79
C LEU A 56 5.30 -1.47 -5.76
N ALA A 57 6.54 -1.94 -5.81
CA ALA A 57 7.61 -1.46 -4.93
C ALA A 57 7.82 0.07 -5.04
N ARG A 58 7.75 0.61 -6.26
CA ARG A 58 7.81 2.06 -6.51
C ARG A 58 6.62 2.80 -5.94
N TRP A 59 5.41 2.26 -6.12
CA TRP A 59 4.19 2.85 -5.56
C TRP A 59 4.28 2.92 -4.04
N TRP A 60 4.66 1.83 -3.37
CA TRP A 60 4.88 1.76 -1.92
C TRP A 60 5.99 2.66 -1.40
N SER A 61 6.93 3.08 -2.25
CA SER A 61 7.97 4.05 -1.88
C SER A 61 7.58 5.50 -2.18
N SER A 62 6.40 5.72 -2.76
CA SER A 62 5.95 7.05 -3.17
C SER A 62 5.26 7.80 -2.01
N PRO A 63 5.26 9.15 -2.01
CA PRO A 63 4.54 9.95 -1.02
C PRO A 63 3.02 9.71 -1.00
N LEU A 64 2.49 9.17 -2.09
CA LEU A 64 1.07 8.85 -2.25
C LEU A 64 0.72 7.47 -1.68
N SER A 65 1.71 6.62 -1.42
CA SER A 65 1.46 5.42 -0.64
C SER A 65 1.39 5.78 0.83
N TRP A 66 0.29 5.37 1.45
CA TRP A 66 -0.01 5.53 2.87
C TRP A 66 1.02 4.89 3.82
N ALA A 67 2.04 4.19 3.29
CA ALA A 67 3.21 3.74 4.03
C ALA A 67 4.04 4.86 4.65
N VAL A 68 3.94 6.10 4.15
CA VAL A 68 4.65 7.24 4.74
C VAL A 68 4.18 7.51 6.18
N GLU A 69 2.91 7.24 6.50
CA GLU A 69 2.34 7.54 7.82
C GLU A 69 2.81 6.55 8.91
N LEU A 70 3.04 5.29 8.52
CA LEU A 70 3.64 4.26 9.39
C LEU A 70 5.11 4.55 9.71
N TYR A 71 5.85 5.18 8.79
CA TYR A 71 7.26 5.51 9.00
C TYR A 71 7.44 6.86 9.70
N ALA A 72 6.59 7.87 9.43
CA ALA A 72 6.70 9.20 10.03
C ALA A 72 6.52 9.20 11.56
N THR A 73 5.86 8.18 12.12
CA THR A 73 5.67 8.02 13.57
C THR A 73 6.75 7.19 14.26
N SER A 74 7.63 6.49 13.52
CA SER A 74 8.70 5.67 14.09
C SER A 74 10.07 6.35 14.15
N VAL A 75 10.28 7.47 13.44
CA VAL A 75 11.59 8.17 13.37
C VAL A 75 11.72 9.41 14.25
N TRP A 76 10.68 9.76 15.01
CA TRP A 76 10.74 10.83 16.02
C TRP A 76 10.06 10.39 17.32
N SER A 77 10.79 9.57 18.10
CA SER A 77 10.63 9.45 19.56
C SER A 77 12.00 9.28 20.19
#